data_AF-A0A354MQJ4-F1
#
_entry.id   AF-A0A354MQJ4-F1
#
_cell.length_a   1.000
_cell.length_b   1.000
_cell.length_c   1.000
_cell.angle_alpha   90.00
_cell.angle_beta   90.00
_cell.angle_gamma   90.00
#
_symmetry.space_group_name_H-M   'P 1'
#
loop_
_entity.id
_entity.type
_entity.pdbx_description
1 polymer ?
#
loop_
_entity_poly.entity_id
_entity_poly.type
_entity_poly.pdbx_seq_one_letter_code
_entity_poly.pdbx_strand_id
1 'polypeptide(L)'
;MIRRIIEINQEKCNGCGACAAACHEGAIAMVDGKAQLMRDDYCDGLGDCLPACPTGAITFVEREAAAYDEAAVLAAKAKQEEKLPCGCPGTAARAIHREESPCDVRTPQQSQLRQWPVQIRLAPVNAPWFDGAKLLVAADCTAYAYANFHQDFIKGRITLVGCPKLDAVDYSEKLTEILKHNDIRSITVVRMEVPCCGGIEQAVKKALLNSGKLIPWDVVIVSTDGRILDRV
;
A
#
# COMPACT_ATOMS: atom_id res chain seq x y z
N MET A 1 -30.45 -18.34 6.83
CA MET A 1 -30.02 -19.45 5.93
C MET A 1 -28.80 -20.12 6.54
N ILE A 2 -28.67 -21.43 6.40
CA ILE A 2 -27.44 -22.13 6.84
C ILE A 2 -26.32 -21.76 5.86
N ARG A 3 -25.23 -21.20 6.38
CA ARG A 3 -24.04 -20.83 5.59
C ARG A 3 -22.80 -20.99 6.45
N ARG A 4 -21.66 -21.11 5.78
CA ARG A 4 -20.34 -21.06 6.41
C ARG A 4 -20.06 -19.62 6.86
N ILE A 5 -19.79 -19.44 8.15
CA ILE A 5 -19.52 -18.16 8.79
C ILE A 5 -18.45 -18.33 9.87
N ILE A 6 -17.83 -17.24 10.32
CA ILE A 6 -16.86 -17.31 11.41
C ILE A 6 -17.54 -17.39 12.79
N GLU A 7 -16.85 -17.99 13.75
CA GLU A 7 -17.16 -17.98 15.17
C GLU A 7 -15.90 -17.58 15.95
N ILE A 8 -16.08 -16.79 17.02
CA ILE A 8 -14.98 -16.29 17.84
C ILE A 8 -15.09 -16.91 19.24
N ASN A 9 -14.10 -17.74 19.58
CA ASN A 9 -13.96 -18.31 20.90
C ASN A 9 -13.55 -17.22 21.92
N GLN A 10 -14.47 -16.91 22.83
CA GLN A 10 -14.28 -15.84 23.80
C GLN A 10 -13.19 -16.16 24.83
N GLU A 11 -12.94 -17.42 25.16
CA GLU A 11 -11.89 -17.80 26.12
C GLU A 11 -10.49 -17.60 25.54
N LYS A 12 -10.29 -17.93 24.26
CA LYS A 12 -9.01 -17.77 23.56
C LYS A 12 -8.76 -16.35 23.07
N CYS A 13 -9.80 -15.53 22.95
CA CYS A 13 -9.66 -14.14 22.52
C CYS A 13 -8.93 -13.33 23.62
N ASN A 14 -7.81 -12.69 23.25
CA ASN A 14 -7.04 -11.83 24.16
C ASN A 14 -7.38 -10.33 24.03
N GLY A 15 -8.36 -9.98 23.20
CA GLY A 15 -8.81 -8.61 23.06
C GLY A 15 -7.94 -7.69 22.19
N CYS A 16 -6.96 -8.21 21.45
CA CYS A 16 -6.02 -7.38 20.69
C CYS A 16 -6.64 -6.56 19.54
N GLY A 17 -7.84 -6.92 19.06
CA GLY A 17 -8.55 -6.19 18.01
C GLY A 17 -8.02 -6.37 16.58
N ALA A 18 -7.00 -7.21 16.36
CA ALA A 18 -6.41 -7.44 15.04
C ALA A 18 -7.44 -7.94 14.00
N CYS A 19 -8.37 -8.80 14.41
CA CYS A 19 -9.44 -9.29 13.55
C CYS A 19 -10.48 -8.22 13.17
N ALA A 20 -10.79 -7.28 14.07
CA ALA A 20 -11.69 -6.17 13.78
C ALA A 20 -11.07 -5.21 12.76
N ALA A 21 -9.76 -4.96 12.87
CA ALA A 21 -9.02 -4.15 11.89
C ALA A 21 -8.87 -4.85 10.52
N ALA A 22 -8.75 -6.18 10.50
CA ALA A 22 -8.64 -6.96 9.28
C ALA A 22 -9.98 -7.18 8.55
N CYS A 23 -11.12 -6.93 9.22
CA CYS A 23 -12.44 -7.13 8.63
C CYS A 23 -12.81 -5.94 7.74
N HIS A 24 -12.64 -6.10 6.43
CA HIS A 24 -12.94 -5.07 5.46
C HIS A 24 -14.42 -4.67 5.46
N GLU A 25 -15.32 -5.59 5.80
CA GLU A 25 -16.78 -5.42 5.80
C GLU A 25 -17.29 -4.76 7.08
N GLY A 26 -16.46 -4.65 8.12
CA GLY A 26 -16.85 -4.08 9.41
C GLY A 26 -17.82 -4.97 10.21
N ALA A 27 -17.79 -6.29 9.99
CA ALA A 27 -18.66 -7.25 10.67
C ALA A 27 -18.28 -7.52 12.14
N ILE A 28 -17.00 -7.33 12.49
CA ILE A 28 -16.45 -7.62 13.82
C ILE A 28 -16.24 -6.32 14.59
N ALA A 29 -16.68 -6.28 15.85
CA ALA A 29 -16.41 -5.18 16.77
C ALA A 29 -15.78 -5.68 18.07
N MET A 30 -15.17 -4.76 18.81
CA MET A 30 -14.67 -5.02 20.16
C MET A 30 -15.73 -4.63 21.18
N VAL A 31 -16.18 -5.62 21.96
CA VAL A 31 -17.20 -5.44 23.00
C VAL A 31 -16.66 -6.06 24.29
N ASP A 32 -16.67 -5.29 25.37
CA ASP A 32 -16.15 -5.70 26.68
C ASP A 32 -14.71 -6.27 26.63
N GLY A 33 -13.88 -5.65 25.78
CA GLY A 33 -12.48 -6.05 25.59
C GLY A 33 -12.28 -7.33 24.78
N LYS A 34 -13.32 -7.91 24.18
CA LYS A 34 -13.23 -9.11 23.33
C LYS A 34 -13.83 -8.87 21.95
N ALA A 35 -13.32 -9.60 20.96
CA ALA A 35 -13.86 -9.51 19.60
C ALA A 35 -15.18 -10.27 19.51
N GLN A 36 -16.18 -9.67 18.88
CA GLN A 36 -17.48 -10.28 18.62
C GLN A 36 -17.90 -10.02 17.17
N LEU A 37 -18.48 -11.04 16.54
CA LEU A 37 -19.15 -10.89 15.25
C LEU A 37 -20.51 -10.24 15.51
N MET A 38 -20.65 -8.96 15.18
CA MET A 38 -21.86 -8.18 15.49
C MET A 38 -22.91 -8.25 14.38
N ARG A 39 -22.47 -8.52 13.15
CA ARG A 39 -23.30 -8.46 11.95
C ARG A 39 -23.03 -9.66 11.05
N ASP A 40 -23.88 -10.66 11.17
CA ASP A 40 -23.85 -11.85 10.31
C ASP A 40 -24.03 -11.50 8.82
N ASP A 41 -24.85 -10.49 8.55
CA ASP A 41 -25.13 -9.97 7.21
C ASP A 41 -23.95 -9.18 6.63
N TYR A 42 -22.97 -8.78 7.45
CA TYR A 42 -21.74 -8.15 6.97
C TYR A 42 -20.59 -9.15 6.81
N CYS A 43 -20.68 -10.31 7.46
CA CYS A 43 -19.68 -11.34 7.24
C CYS A 43 -19.93 -12.02 5.89
N ASP A 44 -18.94 -12.01 5.02
CA ASP A 44 -18.97 -12.68 3.71
C ASP A 44 -18.65 -14.19 3.81
N GLY A 45 -17.97 -14.60 4.88
CA GLY A 45 -17.53 -15.98 5.10
C GLY A 45 -16.21 -16.33 4.42
N LEU A 46 -15.42 -15.34 3.96
CA LEU A 46 -14.11 -15.57 3.32
C LEU A 46 -12.98 -15.81 4.34
N GLY A 47 -13.06 -15.17 5.50
CA GLY A 47 -12.20 -15.46 6.64
C GLY A 47 -10.87 -14.70 6.72
N ASP A 48 -10.80 -13.49 6.16
CA ASP A 48 -9.63 -12.59 6.26
C ASP A 48 -9.16 -12.34 7.71
N CYS A 49 -10.07 -12.45 8.67
CA CYS A 49 -9.77 -12.28 10.09
C CYS A 49 -9.03 -13.46 10.72
N LEU A 50 -9.06 -14.67 10.12
CA LEU A 50 -8.44 -15.87 10.71
C LEU A 50 -6.92 -15.74 10.79
N PRO A 51 -6.18 -15.37 9.72
CA PRO A 51 -4.73 -15.19 9.79
C PRO A 51 -4.31 -14.04 10.72
N ALA A 52 -5.18 -13.05 10.92
CA ALA A 52 -4.91 -11.90 11.77
C ALA A 52 -5.03 -12.21 13.27
N CYS A 53 -5.65 -13.33 13.66
CA CYS A 53 -5.84 -13.68 15.06
C CYS A 53 -4.60 -14.39 15.64
N PRO A 54 -3.77 -13.74 16.47
CA PRO A 54 -2.53 -14.34 16.96
C PRO A 54 -2.75 -15.51 17.93
N THR A 55 -3.95 -15.63 18.52
CA THR A 55 -4.31 -16.70 19.46
C THR A 55 -5.08 -17.85 18.80
N GLY A 56 -5.40 -17.74 17.50
CA GLY A 56 -6.23 -18.74 16.81
C GLY A 56 -7.63 -18.88 17.40
N ALA A 57 -8.22 -17.78 17.90
CA ALA A 57 -9.54 -17.77 18.51
C ALA A 57 -10.70 -17.82 17.51
N ILE A 58 -10.44 -17.73 16.20
CA ILE A 58 -11.46 -17.61 15.16
C ILE A 58 -11.48 -18.88 14.31
N THR A 59 -12.66 -19.47 14.13
CA THR A 59 -12.87 -20.69 13.34
C THR A 59 -14.07 -20.54 12.41
N PHE A 60 -14.17 -21.38 11.39
CA PHE A 60 -15.39 -21.49 10.59
C PHE A 60 -16.38 -22.47 11.22
N VAL A 61 -17.65 -22.11 11.16
CA VAL A 61 -18.78 -22.96 11.54
C VAL A 61 -19.86 -22.88 10.47
N GLU A 62 -20.71 -23.90 10.38
CA GLU A 62 -21.96 -23.85 9.62
C GLU A 62 -23.10 -23.68 10.61
N ARG A 63 -23.76 -22.52 10.54
CA ARG A 63 -24.93 -22.23 11.37
C ARG A 63 -25.93 -21.39 10.62
N GLU A 64 -27.12 -21.28 11.18
CA GLU A 64 -28.10 -20.31 10.71
C GLU A 64 -27.56 -18.89 10.93
N ALA A 65 -27.47 -18.12 9.84
CA ALA A 65 -27.02 -16.75 9.83
C ALA A 65 -27.77 -15.95 8.75
N ALA A 66 -27.73 -14.61 8.85
CA ALA A 66 -28.23 -13.73 7.82
C ALA A 66 -27.43 -13.88 6.52
N ALA A 67 -28.10 -13.68 5.37
CA ALA A 67 -27.41 -13.63 4.09
C ALA A 67 -26.49 -12.40 4.03
N TYR A 68 -25.38 -12.51 3.30
CA TYR A 68 -24.46 -11.39 3.12
C TYR A 68 -25.15 -10.29 2.31
N ASP A 69 -25.10 -9.06 2.83
CA ASP A 69 -25.71 -7.88 2.23
C ASP A 69 -24.64 -6.84 1.90
N GLU A 70 -24.10 -6.96 0.68
CA GLU A 70 -23.09 -6.05 0.15
C GLU A 70 -23.58 -4.58 0.13
N ALA A 71 -24.86 -4.35 -0.18
CA ALA A 71 -25.42 -3.01 -0.22
C ALA A 71 -25.45 -2.37 1.18
N ALA A 72 -25.78 -3.15 2.22
CA ALA A 72 -25.75 -2.68 3.59
C ALA A 72 -24.32 -2.40 4.10
N VAL A 73 -23.32 -3.17 3.66
CA VAL A 73 -21.89 -2.91 3.94
C VAL A 73 -21.45 -1.60 3.30
N LEU A 74 -21.74 -1.40 2.01
CA LEU A 74 -21.38 -0.18 1.29
C LEU A 74 -22.05 1.07 1.91
N ALA A 75 -23.33 0.97 2.28
CA ALA A 75 -24.05 2.05 2.94
C ALA A 75 -23.47 2.41 4.31
N ALA A 76 -23.00 1.42 5.08
CA ALA A 76 -22.36 1.66 6.38
C ALA A 76 -21.00 2.34 6.23
N LYS A 77 -20.19 1.92 5.25
CA LYS A 77 -18.91 2.56 4.92
C LYS A 77 -19.10 4.03 4.51
N ALA A 78 -20.07 4.30 3.65
CA ALA A 78 -20.39 5.67 3.23
C ALA A 78 -20.80 6.58 4.41
N LYS A 79 -21.48 6.04 5.43
CA LYS A 79 -21.86 6.80 6.64
C LYS A 79 -20.68 7.02 7.61
N GLN A 80 -19.64 6.19 7.59
CA GLN A 80 -18.44 6.38 8.41
C GLN A 80 -17.49 7.45 7.85
N GLU A 81 -17.54 7.71 6.54
CA GLU A 81 -16.72 8.74 5.89
C GLU A 81 -17.10 10.17 6.30
N GLU A 82 -18.29 10.40 6.86
CA GLU A 82 -18.77 11.75 7.25
C GLU A 82 -18.28 12.26 8.63
N LYS A 83 -17.57 11.46 9.44
CA LYS A 83 -17.14 11.91 10.79
C LYS A 83 -15.69 11.55 11.13
N LEU A 84 -14.75 12.31 10.58
CA LEU A 84 -13.40 12.46 11.15
C LEU A 84 -13.13 13.96 11.41
N PRO A 85 -12.83 14.37 12.67
CA PRO A 85 -12.57 15.77 13.01
C PRO A 85 -11.29 16.36 12.38
N CYS A 86 -10.44 15.51 11.80
CA CYS A 86 -9.20 15.90 11.16
C CYS A 86 -8.97 14.98 9.96
N GLY A 87 -8.91 15.53 8.74
CA GLY A 87 -8.59 14.76 7.55
C GLY A 87 -7.20 14.11 7.66
N CYS A 88 -6.99 12.99 6.98
CA CYS A 88 -5.67 12.38 6.85
C CYS A 88 -4.69 13.44 6.27
N PRO A 89 -3.48 13.63 6.84
CA PRO A 89 -2.52 14.59 6.31
C PRO A 89 -2.25 14.44 4.80
N GLY A 90 -2.33 13.21 4.27
CA GLY A 90 -2.18 12.92 2.85
C GLY A 90 -3.34 13.34 1.94
N THR A 91 -4.44 13.86 2.49
CA THR A 91 -5.59 14.41 1.74
C THR A 91 -5.86 15.87 2.06
N ALA A 92 -5.10 16.48 2.97
CA ALA A 92 -5.30 17.88 3.34
C ALA A 92 -4.85 18.80 2.20
N ALA A 93 -5.80 19.54 1.60
CA ALA A 93 -5.50 20.55 0.61
C ALA A 93 -4.68 21.69 1.25
N ARG A 94 -3.52 22.01 0.67
CA ARG A 94 -2.62 23.07 1.14
C ARG A 94 -1.96 23.77 -0.06
N ALA A 95 -1.80 25.08 0.03
CA ALA A 95 -1.00 25.85 -0.92
C ALA A 95 0.47 25.90 -0.45
N ILE A 96 1.41 25.78 -1.39
CA ILE A 96 2.84 25.95 -1.12
C ILE A 96 3.26 27.28 -1.77
N HIS A 97 3.52 28.30 -0.95
CA HIS A 97 4.03 29.58 -1.41
C HIS A 97 5.55 29.51 -1.58
N ARG A 98 6.04 29.93 -2.75
CA ARG A 98 7.47 30.02 -3.07
C ARG A 98 7.76 31.43 -3.60
N GLU A 99 8.86 32.02 -3.16
CA GLU A 99 9.36 33.27 -3.74
C GLU A 99 9.99 32.97 -5.10
N GLU A 100 9.67 33.78 -6.11
CA GLU A 100 10.29 33.65 -7.43
C GLU A 100 11.71 34.21 -7.40
N SER A 101 12.70 33.36 -7.69
CA SER A 101 14.10 33.78 -7.79
C SER A 101 14.34 34.52 -9.11
N PRO A 102 14.91 35.75 -9.11
CA PRO A 102 14.99 36.59 -10.32
C PRO A 102 15.99 36.15 -11.41
N CYS A 103 16.77 35.09 -11.21
CA CYS A 103 17.76 34.64 -12.20
C CYS A 103 18.09 33.15 -12.00
N ASP A 104 17.30 32.26 -12.60
CA ASP A 104 17.72 30.89 -12.84
C ASP A 104 18.08 30.75 -14.32
N VAL A 105 19.37 30.58 -14.61
CA VAL A 105 19.83 30.17 -15.95
C VAL A 105 19.40 28.72 -16.13
N ARG A 106 18.22 28.51 -16.71
CA ARG A 106 17.65 27.17 -16.93
C ARG A 106 18.39 26.49 -18.07
N THR A 107 19.33 25.60 -17.74
CA THR A 107 19.90 24.70 -18.74
C THR A 107 18.87 23.61 -19.08
N PRO A 108 18.53 23.39 -20.36
CA PRO A 108 17.64 22.29 -20.74
C PRO A 108 18.21 20.95 -20.26
N GLN A 109 17.42 20.20 -19.49
CA GLN A 109 17.80 18.86 -19.04
C GLN A 109 17.29 17.80 -20.01
N GLN A 110 18.13 16.80 -20.33
CA GLN A 110 17.72 15.63 -21.09
C GLN A 110 17.04 14.61 -20.17
N SER A 111 15.92 14.04 -20.62
CA SER A 111 15.27 12.92 -19.94
C SER A 111 16.24 11.77 -19.73
N GLN A 112 16.29 11.26 -18.51
CA GLN A 112 17.12 10.11 -18.13
C GLN A 112 16.37 8.78 -18.20
N LEU A 113 15.10 8.78 -18.63
CA LEU A 113 14.26 7.58 -18.70
C LEU A 113 14.81 6.60 -19.75
N ARG A 114 14.90 5.31 -19.41
CA ARG A 114 15.51 4.28 -20.27
C ARG A 114 14.53 3.22 -20.78
N GLN A 115 13.29 3.23 -20.29
CA GLN A 115 12.29 2.23 -20.60
C GLN A 115 10.87 2.80 -20.51
N TRP A 116 9.94 2.15 -21.20
CA TRP A 116 8.50 2.42 -21.15
C TRP A 116 7.74 1.08 -21.33
N PRO A 117 6.62 0.84 -20.63
CA PRO A 117 5.91 1.72 -19.69
C PRO A 117 6.56 1.78 -18.30
N VAL A 118 6.28 2.85 -17.57
CA VAL A 118 6.78 3.07 -16.19
C VAL A 118 5.80 2.64 -15.10
N GLN A 119 4.51 2.53 -15.41
CA GLN A 119 3.51 2.15 -14.41
C GLN A 119 3.70 0.69 -13.98
N ILE A 120 3.79 0.41 -12.68
CA ILE A 120 4.02 -0.94 -12.13
C ILE A 120 3.02 -1.96 -12.71
N ARG A 121 1.75 -1.55 -12.82
CA ARG A 121 0.67 -2.39 -13.34
C ARG A 121 0.86 -2.77 -14.81
N LEU A 122 1.47 -1.88 -15.61
CA LEU A 122 1.62 -2.03 -17.05
C LEU A 122 2.96 -2.67 -17.44
N ALA A 123 3.99 -2.55 -16.60
CA ALA A 123 5.30 -3.10 -16.89
C ALA A 123 5.25 -4.63 -17.10
N PRO A 124 5.73 -5.16 -18.24
CA PRO A 124 5.82 -6.60 -18.45
C PRO A 124 6.83 -7.22 -17.50
N VAL A 125 6.51 -8.36 -16.86
CA VAL A 125 7.37 -8.97 -15.82
C VAL A 125 8.73 -9.40 -16.37
N ASN A 126 8.76 -9.92 -17.60
CA ASN A 126 9.96 -10.49 -18.23
C ASN A 126 10.59 -9.53 -19.23
N ALA A 127 10.44 -8.21 -19.02
CA ALA A 127 10.99 -7.25 -19.96
C ALA A 127 12.53 -7.23 -19.92
N PRO A 128 13.22 -7.19 -21.07
CA PRO A 128 14.67 -7.41 -21.14
C PRO A 128 15.48 -6.32 -20.43
N TRP A 129 14.92 -5.13 -20.23
CA TRP A 129 15.61 -4.04 -19.55
C TRP A 129 15.77 -4.25 -18.03
N PHE A 130 15.13 -5.25 -17.43
CA PHE A 130 15.34 -5.59 -16.03
C PHE A 130 16.62 -6.38 -15.77
N ASP A 131 17.23 -6.98 -16.78
CA ASP A 131 18.44 -7.79 -16.59
C ASP A 131 19.65 -6.91 -16.19
N GLY A 132 20.26 -7.25 -15.05
CA GLY A 132 21.33 -6.48 -14.42
C GLY A 132 20.93 -5.06 -14.00
N ALA A 133 19.64 -4.77 -13.83
CA ALA A 133 19.15 -3.42 -13.62
C ALA A 133 19.34 -2.93 -12.17
N LYS A 134 19.53 -1.62 -12.01
CA LYS A 134 19.21 -0.91 -10.76
C LYS A 134 17.75 -0.49 -10.84
N LEU A 135 16.91 -0.98 -9.94
CA LEU A 135 15.48 -0.69 -9.94
C LEU A 135 15.18 0.56 -9.10
N LEU A 136 14.34 1.43 -9.62
CA LEU A 136 13.70 2.53 -8.89
C LEU A 136 12.22 2.18 -8.79
N VAL A 137 11.68 2.15 -7.57
CA VAL A 137 10.24 2.03 -7.31
C VAL A 137 9.79 3.31 -6.63
N ALA A 138 8.96 4.12 -7.29
CA ALA A 138 8.62 5.46 -6.82
C ALA A 138 7.12 5.71 -6.72
N ALA A 139 6.68 6.45 -5.71
CA ALA A 139 5.31 6.93 -5.63
C ALA A 139 5.06 8.02 -6.69
N ASP A 140 3.90 8.03 -7.35
CA ASP A 140 3.62 8.93 -8.47
C ASP A 140 3.92 10.41 -8.17
N CYS A 141 3.56 10.87 -6.96
CA CYS A 141 3.75 12.27 -6.57
C CYS A 141 5.21 12.69 -6.43
N THR A 142 6.17 11.77 -6.24
CA THR A 142 7.56 12.14 -5.92
C THR A 142 8.23 12.86 -7.08
N ALA A 143 7.93 12.46 -8.32
CA ALA A 143 8.50 13.09 -9.51
C ALA A 143 7.97 14.52 -9.73
N TYR A 144 6.78 14.84 -9.22
CA TYR A 144 6.19 16.17 -9.30
C TYR A 144 6.54 17.05 -8.10
N ALA A 145 6.79 16.45 -6.94
CA ALA A 145 7.20 17.18 -5.74
C ALA A 145 8.69 17.53 -5.77
N TYR A 146 9.57 16.60 -6.16
CA TYR A 146 11.02 16.79 -6.14
C TYR A 146 11.55 17.20 -7.53
N ALA A 147 12.05 18.44 -7.65
CA ALA A 147 12.38 19.03 -8.95
C ALA A 147 13.45 18.26 -9.76
N ASN A 148 14.51 17.77 -9.11
CA ASN A 148 15.64 17.14 -9.79
C ASN A 148 15.50 15.61 -9.95
N PHE A 149 14.26 15.10 -9.99
CA PHE A 149 13.95 13.67 -9.90
C PHE A 149 14.62 12.83 -10.99
N HIS A 150 14.69 13.36 -12.22
CA HIS A 150 15.33 12.64 -13.32
C HIS A 150 16.83 12.41 -13.09
N GLN A 151 17.54 13.38 -12.53
CA GLN A 151 18.99 13.30 -12.34
C GLN A 151 19.36 12.46 -11.13
N ASP A 152 18.62 12.59 -10.02
CA ASP A 152 18.99 11.95 -8.76
C ASP A 152 18.43 10.52 -8.65
N PHE A 153 17.23 10.28 -9.21
CA PHE A 153 16.53 9.00 -9.06
C PHE A 153 16.43 8.21 -10.37
N ILE A 154 16.06 8.82 -11.49
CA ILE A 154 15.86 8.04 -12.74
C ILE A 154 17.19 7.67 -13.40
N LYS A 155 18.19 8.55 -13.36
CA LYS A 155 19.47 8.36 -14.03
C LYS A 155 20.13 7.03 -13.70
N GLY A 156 20.34 6.21 -14.74
CA GLY A 156 20.98 4.91 -14.63
C GLY A 156 20.12 3.81 -13.99
N ARG A 157 18.84 4.06 -13.71
CA ARG A 157 17.89 3.10 -13.11
C ARG A 157 16.74 2.78 -14.07
N ILE A 158 16.17 1.59 -13.89
CA ILE A 158 14.87 1.22 -14.46
C ILE A 158 13.79 1.68 -13.49
N THR A 159 12.85 2.47 -13.98
CA THR A 159 11.86 3.19 -13.17
C THR A 159 10.49 2.54 -13.24
N LEU A 160 9.96 2.19 -12.07
CA LEU A 160 8.59 1.77 -11.87
C LEU A 160 7.89 2.76 -10.94
N VAL A 161 6.69 3.20 -11.32
CA VAL A 161 5.88 4.15 -10.55
C VAL A 161 4.50 3.59 -10.24
N GLY A 162 3.92 4.05 -9.13
CA GLY A 162 2.52 3.79 -8.81
C GLY A 162 2.09 4.43 -7.49
N CYS A 163 0.77 4.53 -7.30
CA CYS A 163 0.16 5.00 -6.07
C CYS A 163 -0.83 3.95 -5.55
N PRO A 164 -0.48 3.19 -4.48
CA PRO A 164 -1.35 2.14 -3.96
C PRO A 164 -2.75 2.65 -3.57
N LYS A 165 -2.83 3.90 -3.12
CA LYS A 165 -4.10 4.56 -2.77
C LYS A 165 -5.00 4.80 -3.99
N LEU A 166 -4.44 5.27 -5.11
CA LEU A 166 -5.22 5.59 -6.31
C LEU A 166 -5.52 4.34 -7.13
N ASP A 167 -4.56 3.42 -7.19
CA ASP A 167 -4.74 2.19 -7.95
C ASP A 167 -5.62 1.17 -7.21
N ALA A 168 -5.78 1.32 -5.89
CA ALA A 168 -6.50 0.40 -5.02
C ALA A 168 -6.02 -1.06 -5.13
N VAL A 169 -4.69 -1.25 -5.21
CA VAL A 169 -4.04 -2.56 -5.34
C VAL A 169 -2.79 -2.68 -4.45
N ASP A 170 -2.45 -3.93 -4.09
CA ASP A 170 -1.14 -4.29 -3.54
C ASP A 170 -0.17 -4.63 -4.68
N TYR A 171 0.93 -3.88 -4.81
CA TYR A 171 1.96 -4.14 -5.83
C TYR A 171 2.88 -5.33 -5.50
N SER A 172 2.79 -5.89 -4.29
CA SER A 172 3.72 -6.91 -3.79
C SER A 172 3.86 -8.10 -4.74
N GLU A 173 2.74 -8.60 -5.28
CA GLU A 173 2.75 -9.78 -6.17
C GLU A 173 3.49 -9.47 -7.47
N LYS A 174 3.11 -8.38 -8.15
CA LYS A 174 3.75 -7.96 -9.40
C LYS A 174 5.24 -7.71 -9.22
N LEU A 175 5.62 -7.03 -8.15
CA LEU A 175 7.01 -6.78 -7.82
C LEU A 175 7.75 -8.09 -7.49
N THR A 176 7.12 -9.02 -6.75
CA THR A 176 7.69 -10.35 -6.48
C THR A 176 8.06 -11.06 -7.77
N GLU A 177 7.16 -11.08 -8.75
CA GLU A 177 7.39 -11.74 -10.03
C GLU A 177 8.51 -11.06 -10.82
N ILE A 178 8.56 -9.72 -10.84
CA ILE A 178 9.67 -8.99 -11.46
C ILE A 178 11.00 -9.36 -10.79
N LEU A 179 11.05 -9.40 -9.45
CA LEU A 179 12.28 -9.72 -8.74
C LEU A 179 12.70 -11.19 -8.94
N LYS A 180 11.75 -12.14 -8.97
CA LYS A 180 12.06 -13.56 -9.20
C LYS A 180 12.67 -13.80 -10.58
N HIS A 181 12.07 -13.23 -11.62
CA HIS A 181 12.39 -13.55 -13.00
C HIS A 181 13.54 -12.74 -13.62
N ASN A 182 14.08 -11.74 -12.92
CA ASN A 182 15.13 -10.87 -13.45
C ASN A 182 16.31 -10.71 -12.48
N ASP A 183 17.49 -10.40 -13.01
CA ASP A 183 18.66 -10.05 -12.18
C ASP A 183 18.64 -8.56 -11.80
N ILE A 184 18.23 -8.25 -10.57
CA ILE A 184 18.15 -6.88 -10.06
C ILE A 184 19.30 -6.63 -9.10
N ARG A 185 20.16 -5.65 -9.41
CA ARG A 185 21.37 -5.33 -8.66
C ARG A 185 21.11 -4.54 -7.38
N SER A 186 20.11 -3.68 -7.38
CA SER A 186 19.73 -2.87 -6.23
C SER A 186 18.32 -2.29 -6.42
N ILE A 187 17.63 -1.97 -5.34
CA ILE A 187 16.32 -1.29 -5.37
C ILE A 187 16.38 0.01 -4.57
N THR A 188 16.06 1.13 -5.21
CA THR A 188 15.81 2.39 -4.49
C THR A 188 14.30 2.63 -4.47
N VAL A 189 13.73 2.81 -3.29
CA VAL A 189 12.32 3.18 -3.10
C VAL A 189 12.24 4.67 -2.83
N VAL A 190 11.43 5.42 -3.57
CA VAL A 190 11.19 6.84 -3.28
C VAL A 190 9.72 7.03 -2.96
N ARG A 191 9.42 7.51 -1.75
CA ARG A 191 8.06 7.70 -1.25
C ARG A 191 7.88 9.09 -0.69
N MET A 192 6.63 9.55 -0.65
CA MET A 192 6.30 10.76 0.09
C MET A 192 6.26 10.49 1.60
N GLU A 193 6.41 11.55 2.41
CA GLU A 193 6.30 11.52 3.88
C GLU A 193 4.92 11.05 4.38
N VAL A 194 3.89 11.24 3.54
CA VAL A 194 2.51 10.91 3.88
C VAL A 194 2.30 9.40 4.07
N PRO A 195 1.39 9.01 4.98
CA PRO A 195 1.20 7.61 5.35
C PRO A 195 0.71 6.74 4.19
N CYS A 196 -0.05 7.31 3.24
CA CYS A 196 -0.54 6.56 2.07
C CYS A 196 0.58 6.03 1.17
N CYS A 197 1.78 6.64 1.21
CA CYS A 197 2.92 6.14 0.45
C CYS A 197 3.69 5.01 1.18
N GLY A 198 3.36 4.71 2.44
CA GLY A 198 3.95 3.56 3.14
C GLY A 198 3.64 2.22 2.45
N GLY A 199 2.51 2.12 1.74
CA GLY A 199 2.13 0.92 1.00
C GLY A 199 3.14 0.53 -0.09
N ILE A 200 3.82 1.49 -0.73
CA ILE A 200 4.81 1.18 -1.78
C ILE A 200 6.07 0.54 -1.18
N GLU A 201 6.50 1.03 -0.02
CA GLU A 201 7.65 0.51 0.71
C GLU A 201 7.37 -0.90 1.23
N GLN A 202 6.17 -1.12 1.80
CA GLN A 202 5.74 -2.44 2.25
C GLN A 202 5.66 -3.44 1.09
N ALA A 203 5.17 -2.99 -0.07
CA ALA A 203 5.11 -3.85 -1.25
C ALA A 203 6.49 -4.31 -1.72
N VAL A 204 7.49 -3.42 -1.70
CA VAL A 204 8.88 -3.78 -2.03
C VAL A 204 9.48 -4.71 -0.97
N LYS A 205 9.26 -4.46 0.32
CA LYS A 205 9.72 -5.35 1.41
C LYS A 205 9.16 -6.76 1.26
N LYS A 206 7.84 -6.88 1.03
CA LYS A 206 7.17 -8.16 0.82
C LYS A 206 7.65 -8.85 -0.45
N ALA A 207 7.88 -8.09 -1.52
CA ALA A 207 8.43 -8.63 -2.76
C ALA A 207 9.86 -9.17 -2.60
N LEU A 208 10.73 -8.46 -1.87
CA LEU A 208 12.08 -8.93 -1.54
C LEU A 208 12.02 -10.24 -0.77
N LEU A 209 11.22 -10.30 0.31
CA LEU A 209 11.03 -11.51 1.11
C LEU A 209 10.54 -12.68 0.26
N ASN A 210 9.49 -12.46 -0.55
CA ASN A 210 8.87 -13.51 -1.36
C ASN A 210 9.68 -13.92 -2.58
N SER A 211 10.59 -13.06 -3.06
CA SER A 211 11.49 -13.40 -4.17
C SER A 211 12.58 -14.39 -3.77
N GLY A 212 12.89 -14.48 -2.47
CA GLY A 212 14.01 -15.27 -1.96
C GLY A 212 15.40 -14.73 -2.35
N LYS A 213 15.48 -13.54 -2.96
CA LYS A 213 16.74 -12.92 -3.38
C LYS A 213 17.26 -11.92 -2.34
N LEU A 214 18.58 -11.90 -2.17
CA LEU A 214 19.28 -10.91 -1.35
C LEU A 214 19.68 -9.74 -2.25
N ILE A 215 18.82 -8.72 -2.31
CA ILE A 215 19.05 -7.51 -3.13
C ILE A 215 19.21 -6.31 -2.18
N PRO A 216 20.30 -5.53 -2.28
CA PRO A 216 20.46 -4.33 -1.48
C PRO A 216 19.40 -3.30 -1.87
N TRP A 217 18.82 -2.64 -0.86
CA TRP A 217 17.76 -1.67 -1.08
C TRP A 217 17.84 -0.49 -0.10
N ASP A 218 17.33 0.66 -0.54
CA ASP A 218 17.26 1.90 0.24
C ASP A 218 15.94 2.62 0.03
N VAL A 219 15.47 3.37 1.03
CA VAL A 219 14.24 4.17 1.01
C VAL A 219 14.60 5.64 1.14
N VAL A 220 14.06 6.46 0.24
CA VAL A 220 14.18 7.92 0.30
C VAL A 220 12.80 8.52 0.54
N ILE A 221 12.71 9.38 1.56
CA ILE A 221 11.46 10.03 1.94
C ILE A 221 11.49 11.49 1.46
N VAL A 222 10.50 11.86 0.64
CA VAL A 222 10.29 13.20 0.10
C VAL A 222 9.13 13.88 0.84
N SER A 223 9.33 15.09 1.33
CA SER A 223 8.28 15.88 1.96
C SER A 223 7.22 16.34 0.94
N THR A 224 6.04 16.71 1.43
CA THR A 224 4.96 17.29 0.61
C THR A 224 5.33 18.59 -0.09
N ASP A 225 6.41 19.27 0.34
CA ASP A 225 6.94 20.47 -0.31
C ASP A 225 8.18 20.22 -1.20
N GLY A 226 8.62 18.97 -1.35
CA GLY A 226 9.64 18.58 -2.32
C GLY A 226 11.08 18.51 -1.81
N ARG A 227 11.29 18.44 -0.48
CA ARG A 227 12.61 18.26 0.15
C ARG A 227 12.85 16.78 0.47
N ILE A 228 14.12 16.36 0.46
CA ILE A 228 14.49 15.04 0.98
C ILE A 228 14.56 15.15 2.51
N LEU A 229 13.82 14.29 3.21
CA LEU A 229 13.79 14.25 4.67
C LEU A 229 14.78 13.24 5.23
N ASP A 230 14.82 12.05 4.64
CA ASP A 230 15.62 10.94 5.16
C ASP A 230 15.98 9.93 4.06
N ARG A 231 17.01 9.13 4.35
CA ARG A 231 17.47 8.00 3.54
C ARG A 231 17.81 6.81 4.44
N VAL A 232 16.99 5.77 4.35
CA VAL A 232 16.98 4.60 5.27
C VAL A 232 17.31 3.32 4.53
#